data_AF-A0A963FVJ4-F1
#
_entry.id   AF-A0A963FVJ4-F1
#
_cell.length_a   1.000
_cell.length_b   1.000
_cell.length_c   1.000
_cell.angle_alpha   90.00
_cell.angle_beta   90.00
_cell.angle_gamma   90.00
#
_symmetry.space_group_name_H-M   'P 1'
#
loop_
_entity.id
_entity.type
_entity.pdbx_description
1 polymer ?
#
loop_
_entity_poly.entity_id
_entity_poly.type
_entity_poly.pdbx_seq_one_letter_code
_entity_poly.pdbx_strand_id
1 'polypeptide(L)'
;MTESCYHCGLPVPQGLTFPVVIGGVPRAMCCAGCQAVAQAIVDNRLDDYYRHRDALPESPRDALPAVLGELTLYDNPDVQKSFVRPLSEHEREASLILEGITCAACVWLNEQHLTRQAGVTAVEINYATRRARVRWDEQRIRLSGILAAVAAIGYHAY
;
A
#
# COMPACT_ATOMS: atom_id res chain seq x y z
N MET A 1 20.17 5.93 21.00
CA MET A 1 19.81 4.91 19.99
C MET A 1 18.32 4.72 20.06
N THR A 2 17.60 4.93 18.97
CA THR A 2 16.16 4.61 18.87
C THR A 2 16.01 3.09 18.85
N GLU A 3 15.23 2.55 19.79
CA GLU A 3 14.87 1.14 19.78
C GLU A 3 14.01 0.85 18.53
N SER A 4 14.29 -0.25 17.83
CA SER A 4 13.52 -0.69 16.67
C SER A 4 12.49 -1.72 17.07
N CYS A 5 11.31 -1.66 16.44
CA CYS A 5 10.25 -2.64 16.60
C CYS A 5 10.77 -4.03 16.26
N TYR A 6 10.61 -4.97 17.18
CA TYR A 6 11.10 -6.33 16.95
C TYR A 6 10.31 -7.05 15.86
N HIS A 7 9.06 -6.66 15.59
CA HIS A 7 8.21 -7.28 14.57
C HIS A 7 8.46 -6.73 13.16
N CYS A 8 8.40 -5.40 12.97
CA CYS A 8 8.47 -4.76 11.65
C CYS A 8 9.73 -3.92 11.39
N GLY A 9 10.62 -3.74 12.38
CA GLY A 9 11.87 -2.99 12.22
C GLY A 9 11.77 -1.47 12.31
N LEU A 10 10.57 -0.89 12.22
CA LEU A 10 10.36 0.56 12.32
C LEU A 10 10.76 1.12 13.70
N PRO A 11 11.14 2.41 13.80
CA PRO A 11 11.47 3.04 15.08
C PRO A 11 10.31 2.98 16.08
N VAL A 12 10.61 2.66 17.34
CA VAL A 12 9.65 2.74 18.45
C VAL A 12 9.46 4.22 18.84
N PRO A 13 8.25 4.78 18.79
CA PRO A 13 8.00 6.16 19.20
C PRO A 13 8.30 6.37 20.68
N GLN A 14 8.87 7.52 21.02
CA GLN A 14 9.14 7.87 22.42
C GLN A 14 7.83 8.05 23.20
N GLY A 15 7.80 7.56 24.44
CA GLY A 15 6.64 7.70 25.34
C GLY A 15 5.50 6.71 25.09
N LEU A 16 5.63 5.80 24.12
CA LEU A 16 4.68 4.71 23.89
C LEU A 16 5.34 3.36 24.18
N THR A 17 4.62 2.47 24.84
CA THR A 17 5.11 1.14 25.21
C THR A 17 4.16 0.05 24.75
N PHE A 18 4.64 -0.81 23.87
CA PHE A 18 3.88 -1.95 23.33
C PHE A 18 4.71 -3.24 23.44
N PRO A 19 4.89 -3.82 24.64
CA PRO A 19 5.73 -4.99 24.83
C PRO A 19 5.03 -6.29 24.43
N VAL A 20 5.81 -7.27 23.96
CA VAL A 20 5.43 -8.68 23.80
C VAL A 20 6.58 -9.57 24.27
N VAL A 21 6.30 -10.66 24.99
CA VAL A 21 7.31 -11.63 25.40
C VAL A 21 7.47 -12.69 24.31
N ILE A 22 8.63 -12.71 23.64
CA ILE A 22 8.93 -13.65 22.54
C ILE A 22 10.14 -14.47 22.94
N GLY A 23 10.00 -15.80 23.01
CA GLY A 23 11.08 -16.70 23.47
C GLY A 23 11.55 -16.38 24.90
N GLY A 24 10.66 -15.91 25.77
CA GLY A 24 10.98 -15.51 27.15
C GLY A 24 11.64 -14.13 27.29
N VAL A 25 11.87 -13.40 26.20
CA VAL A 25 12.50 -12.08 26.22
C VAL A 25 11.45 -11.01 25.89
N PRO A 26 11.32 -9.94 26.72
CA PRO A 26 10.50 -8.79 26.37
C PRO A 26 11.05 -8.09 25.11
N ARG A 27 10.17 -7.86 24.13
CA ARG A 27 10.49 -7.18 22.87
C ARG A 27 9.56 -5.99 22.66
N ALA A 28 10.11 -4.85 22.26
CA ALA A 28 9.32 -3.65 21.98
C ALA A 28 8.68 -3.68 20.59
N MET A 29 7.48 -3.10 20.49
CA MET A 29 6.75 -2.87 19.24
C MET A 29 6.51 -1.38 19.02
N CYS A 30 6.44 -0.93 17.76
CA CYS A 30 6.25 0.49 17.44
C CYS A 30 4.80 0.98 17.57
N CYS A 31 3.81 0.09 17.51
CA CYS A 31 2.40 0.43 17.58
C CYS A 31 1.54 -0.75 18.10
N ALA A 32 0.29 -0.47 18.47
CA ALA A 32 -0.68 -1.47 18.89
C ALA A 32 -0.92 -2.57 17.83
N GLY A 33 -0.79 -2.25 16.54
CA GLY A 33 -0.91 -3.24 15.47
C GLY A 33 0.22 -4.27 15.48
N CYS A 34 1.47 -3.82 15.61
CA CYS A 34 2.62 -4.73 15.73
C CYS A 34 2.54 -5.55 17.02
N GLN A 35 2.03 -4.97 18.11
CA GLN A 35 1.78 -5.71 19.35
C GLN A 35 0.75 -6.81 19.16
N ALA A 36 -0.39 -6.51 18.54
CA ALA A 36 -1.46 -7.48 18.33
C ALA A 36 -0.99 -8.66 17.46
N VAL A 37 -0.29 -8.38 16.35
CA VAL A 37 0.25 -9.44 15.48
C VAL A 37 1.31 -10.27 16.22
N ALA A 38 2.24 -9.60 16.90
CA ALA A 38 3.29 -10.30 17.63
C ALA A 38 2.75 -11.16 18.78
N GLN A 39 1.76 -10.65 19.50
CA GLN A 39 1.08 -11.40 20.56
C GLN A 39 0.33 -12.60 19.99
N ALA A 40 -0.39 -12.43 18.87
CA ALA A 40 -1.09 -13.52 18.21
C ALA A 40 -0.13 -14.63 17.75
N ILE A 41 1.04 -14.30 17.21
CA ILE A 41 2.06 -15.28 16.82
C ILE A 41 2.50 -16.11 18.05
N VAL A 42 2.79 -15.45 19.17
CA VAL A 42 3.20 -16.11 20.42
C VAL A 42 2.07 -16.96 21.00
N ASP A 43 0.85 -16.44 21.07
CA ASP A 43 -0.30 -17.14 21.63
C ASP A 43 -0.65 -18.42 20.86
N ASN A 44 -0.37 -18.43 19.55
CA ASN A 44 -0.57 -19.59 18.69
C ASN A 44 0.66 -20.52 18.60
N ARG A 45 1.70 -20.28 19.43
CA ARG A 45 2.96 -21.05 19.43
C ARG A 45 3.66 -21.08 18.07
N LEU A 46 3.60 -19.96 17.36
CA LEU A 46 4.25 -19.74 16.06
C LEU A 46 5.51 -18.87 16.20
N ASP A 47 6.07 -18.78 17.41
CA ASP A 47 7.24 -17.97 17.75
C ASP A 47 8.51 -18.32 16.92
N ASP A 48 8.55 -19.50 16.32
CA ASP A 48 9.54 -19.91 15.31
C ASP A 48 9.64 -18.96 14.12
N TYR A 49 8.56 -18.24 13.81
CA TYR A 49 8.58 -17.14 12.84
C TYR A 49 9.74 -16.16 13.10
N TYR A 50 10.00 -15.79 14.35
CA TYR A 50 11.06 -14.84 14.69
C TYR A 50 12.47 -15.44 14.60
N ARG A 51 12.59 -16.77 14.68
CA ARG A 51 13.87 -17.49 14.54
C ARG A 51 14.23 -17.71 13.07
N HIS A 52 13.22 -17.98 12.24
CA HIS A 52 13.40 -18.37 10.85
C HIS A 52 13.10 -17.27 9.84
N ARG A 53 12.81 -16.03 10.29
CA ARG A 53 12.68 -14.92 9.36
C ARG A 53 14.05 -14.59 8.75
N ASP A 54 14.12 -14.65 7.43
CA ASP A 54 15.32 -14.28 6.68
C ASP A 54 15.53 -12.75 6.65
N ALA A 55 14.44 -11.98 6.73
CA ALA A 55 14.46 -10.51 6.75
C ALA A 55 13.31 -9.93 7.58
N LEU A 56 13.42 -8.64 7.92
CA LEU A 56 12.29 -7.86 8.40
C LEU A 56 11.31 -7.63 7.25
N PRO A 57 9.99 -7.51 7.51
CA PRO A 57 9.05 -7.08 6.49
C PRO A 57 9.52 -5.76 5.89
N GLU A 58 9.63 -5.68 4.57
CA GLU A 58 9.88 -4.40 3.91
C GLU A 58 8.77 -3.43 4.33
N SER A 59 9.18 -2.30 4.91
CA SER A 59 8.25 -1.20 5.11
C SER A 59 7.75 -0.78 3.72
N PRO A 60 6.43 -0.59 3.52
CA PRO A 60 5.91 -0.04 2.27
C PRO A 60 6.60 1.28 1.85
N ARG A 61 7.20 2.00 2.79
CA ARG A 61 7.99 3.22 2.52
C ARG A 61 9.35 2.95 1.87
N ASP A 62 9.99 1.83 2.18
CA ASP A 62 11.34 1.51 1.68
C ASP A 62 11.29 0.87 0.29
N ALA A 63 10.20 0.15 -0.04
CA ALA A 63 9.94 -0.37 -1.38
C ALA A 63 9.42 0.70 -2.37
N LEU A 64 8.91 1.83 -1.87
CA LEU A 64 8.26 2.86 -2.67
C LEU A 64 9.14 3.42 -3.81
N PRO A 65 10.44 3.72 -3.63
CA PRO A 65 11.26 4.25 -4.72
C PRO A 65 11.44 3.28 -5.90
N ALA A 66 11.58 1.98 -5.63
CA ALA A 66 11.71 0.95 -6.66
C ALA A 66 10.39 0.77 -7.41
N VAL A 67 9.28 0.68 -6.66
CA VAL A 67 7.92 0.63 -7.22
C VAL A 67 7.66 1.86 -8.09
N LEU A 68 7.98 3.06 -7.62
CA LEU A 68 7.82 4.30 -8.42
C LEU A 68 8.60 4.24 -9.74
N GLY A 69 9.84 3.72 -9.72
CA GLY A 69 10.65 3.55 -10.93
C GLY A 69 9.95 2.65 -11.96
N GLU A 70 9.39 1.52 -11.53
CA GLU A 70 8.63 0.61 -12.38
C GLU A 70 7.32 1.25 -12.88
N LEU A 71 6.64 2.02 -12.02
CA LEU A 71 5.38 2.68 -12.36
C LEU A 71 5.53 3.77 -13.43
N THR A 72 6.71 4.38 -13.58
CA THR A 72 6.92 5.38 -14.66
C THR A 72 6.77 4.79 -16.07
N LEU A 73 6.92 3.47 -16.24
CA LEU A 73 6.67 2.80 -17.52
C LEU A 73 5.21 2.99 -17.98
N TYR A 74 4.27 3.10 -17.04
CA TYR A 74 2.86 3.32 -17.32
C TYR A 74 2.57 4.73 -17.85
N ASP A 75 3.53 5.66 -17.80
CA ASP A 75 3.40 6.98 -18.44
C ASP A 75 3.82 6.97 -19.91
N ASN A 76 4.40 5.87 -20.40
CA ASN A 76 4.75 5.73 -21.80
C ASN A 76 3.48 5.61 -22.67
N PRO A 77 3.29 6.48 -23.68
CA PRO A 77 2.13 6.42 -24.57
C PRO A 77 1.95 5.06 -25.26
N ASP A 78 3.02 4.36 -25.61
CA ASP A 78 2.94 3.06 -26.28
C ASP A 78 2.38 1.97 -25.37
N VAL A 79 2.69 2.02 -24.08
CA VAL A 79 2.12 1.13 -23.06
C VAL A 79 0.64 1.46 -22.86
N GLN A 80 0.33 2.75 -22.72
CA GLN A 80 -1.01 3.24 -22.48
C GLN A 80 -2.01 2.94 -23.59
N LYS A 81 -1.58 2.88 -24.87
CA LYS A 81 -2.46 2.59 -26.02
C LYS A 81 -3.36 1.36 -25.84
N SER A 82 -2.92 0.40 -25.03
CA SER A 82 -3.64 -0.85 -24.83
C SER A 82 -4.78 -0.78 -23.79
N PHE A 83 -4.78 0.20 -22.88
CA PHE A 83 -5.77 0.24 -21.78
C PHE A 83 -6.17 1.66 -21.29
N VAL A 84 -5.54 2.71 -21.82
CA VAL A 84 -5.92 4.11 -21.57
C VAL A 84 -6.61 4.67 -22.81
N ARG A 85 -7.77 5.30 -22.61
CA ARG A 85 -8.51 5.98 -23.68
C ARG A 85 -8.63 7.48 -23.42
N PRO A 86 -8.53 8.32 -24.46
CA PRO A 86 -8.86 9.74 -24.33
C PRO A 86 -10.38 9.91 -24.22
N LEU A 87 -10.82 10.76 -23.30
CA LEU A 87 -12.22 11.19 -23.19
C LEU A 87 -12.42 12.62 -23.69
N SER A 88 -11.41 13.46 -23.56
CA SER A 88 -11.35 14.82 -24.09
C SER A 88 -9.90 15.20 -24.42
N GLU A 89 -9.64 16.48 -24.71
CA GLU A 89 -8.29 16.98 -25.03
C GLU A 89 -7.26 16.59 -23.96
N HIS A 90 -7.62 16.73 -22.68
CA HIS A 90 -6.73 16.47 -21.55
C HIS A 90 -7.22 15.38 -20.60
N GLU A 91 -8.47 14.93 -20.74
CA GLU A 91 -8.99 13.86 -19.89
C GLU A 91 -8.68 12.48 -20.46
N ARG A 92 -8.18 11.60 -19.59
CA ARG A 92 -7.85 10.21 -19.87
C ARG A 92 -8.64 9.30 -18.95
N GLU A 93 -8.92 8.08 -19.40
CA GLU A 93 -9.53 7.05 -18.58
C GLU A 93 -8.77 5.73 -18.72
N ALA A 94 -8.55 5.05 -17.60
CA ALA A 94 -7.98 3.71 -17.53
C ALA A 94 -8.89 2.77 -16.76
N SER A 95 -8.87 1.49 -17.12
CA SER A 95 -9.47 0.41 -16.33
C SER A 95 -8.36 -0.45 -15.72
N LEU A 96 -8.12 -0.26 -14.43
CA LEU A 96 -7.06 -0.90 -13.65
C LEU A 96 -7.62 -2.09 -12.86
N ILE A 97 -6.80 -3.10 -12.61
CA ILE A 97 -7.11 -4.18 -11.67
C ILE A 97 -6.46 -3.86 -10.33
N LEU A 98 -7.25 -3.88 -9.25
CA LEU A 98 -6.77 -3.69 -7.89
C LEU A 98 -6.50 -5.03 -7.20
N GLU A 99 -5.31 -5.15 -6.63
CA GLU A 99 -4.92 -6.27 -5.78
C GLU A 99 -4.97 -5.88 -4.30
N GLY A 100 -5.25 -6.85 -3.42
CA GLY A 100 -5.39 -6.63 -1.97
C GLY A 100 -6.79 -6.21 -1.51
N ILE A 101 -7.75 -6.00 -2.43
CA ILE A 101 -9.16 -5.74 -2.08
C ILE A 101 -9.81 -7.02 -1.54
N THR A 102 -10.16 -7.02 -0.25
CA THR A 102 -10.78 -8.16 0.45
C THR A 102 -12.13 -7.86 1.11
N CYS A 103 -12.50 -6.58 1.22
CA CYS A 103 -13.80 -6.17 1.74
C CYS A 103 -14.28 -4.83 1.14
N ALA A 104 -15.55 -4.49 1.38
CA ALA A 104 -16.14 -3.23 0.94
C ALA A 104 -15.42 -1.98 1.51
N ALA A 105 -14.83 -2.08 2.71
CA ALA A 105 -14.07 -0.98 3.29
C ALA A 105 -12.78 -0.69 2.51
N CYS A 106 -12.13 -1.71 1.92
CA CYS A 106 -10.96 -1.53 1.05
C CYS A 106 -11.31 -0.73 -0.20
N VAL A 107 -12.49 -1.01 -0.79
CA VAL A 107 -13.02 -0.28 -1.96
C VAL A 107 -13.23 1.18 -1.60
N TRP A 108 -14.01 1.43 -0.55
CA TRP A 108 -14.29 2.80 -0.09
C TRP A 108 -13.00 3.59 0.21
N LEU A 109 -12.02 2.97 0.87
CA LEU A 109 -10.74 3.61 1.18
C LEU A 109 -10.00 4.04 -0.08
N ASN A 110 -9.92 3.17 -1.09
CA ASN A 110 -9.28 3.49 -2.36
C ASN A 110 -10.02 4.60 -3.13
N GLU A 111 -11.35 4.55 -3.20
CA GLU A 111 -12.15 5.60 -3.85
C GLU A 111 -11.94 6.96 -3.18
N GLN A 112 -11.98 7.00 -1.84
CA GLN A 112 -11.73 8.24 -1.08
C GLN A 112 -10.31 8.75 -1.25
N HIS A 113 -9.31 7.86 -1.27
CA HIS A 113 -7.91 8.24 -1.42
C HIS A 113 -7.61 8.80 -2.81
N LEU A 114 -8.13 8.14 -3.86
CA LEU A 114 -7.92 8.53 -5.25
C LEU A 114 -8.68 9.81 -5.62
N THR A 115 -9.93 9.97 -5.15
CA THR A 115 -10.73 11.18 -5.41
C THR A 115 -10.08 12.44 -4.83
N ARG A 116 -9.23 12.32 -3.82
CA ARG A 116 -8.49 13.44 -3.21
C ARG A 116 -7.22 13.82 -3.97
N GLN A 117 -6.79 13.04 -4.96
CA GLN A 117 -5.60 13.35 -5.75
C GLN A 117 -5.91 14.48 -6.71
N ALA A 118 -5.10 15.55 -6.66
CA ALA A 118 -5.27 16.68 -7.57
C ALA A 118 -5.08 16.23 -9.03
N GLY A 119 -6.12 16.37 -9.84
CA GLY A 119 -6.13 15.92 -11.24
C GLY A 119 -6.96 14.67 -11.50
N VAL A 120 -7.33 13.90 -10.48
CA VAL A 120 -8.33 12.83 -10.63
C VAL A 120 -9.72 13.46 -10.72
N THR A 121 -10.47 13.10 -11.76
CA THR A 121 -11.80 13.65 -12.05
C THR A 121 -12.93 12.69 -11.72
N ALA A 122 -12.69 11.38 -11.78
CA ALA A 122 -13.65 10.36 -11.36
C ALA A 122 -12.97 9.03 -11.00
N VAL A 123 -13.58 8.29 -10.07
CA VAL A 123 -13.15 6.95 -9.66
C VAL A 123 -14.38 6.09 -9.42
N GLU A 124 -14.41 4.91 -10.01
CA GLU A 124 -15.44 3.89 -9.78
C GLU A 124 -14.75 2.54 -9.57
N ILE A 125 -15.00 1.86 -8.46
CA ILE A 125 -14.40 0.54 -8.20
C ILE A 125 -15.48 -0.53 -8.10
N ASN A 126 -15.40 -1.53 -8.98
CA ASN A 126 -16.27 -2.70 -8.93
C ASN A 126 -15.66 -3.76 -8.02
N TYR A 127 -16.25 -3.97 -6.84
CA TYR A 127 -15.80 -4.95 -5.86
C TYR A 127 -15.69 -6.38 -6.42
N ALA A 128 -16.70 -6.86 -7.15
CA ALA A 128 -16.76 -8.24 -7.61
C ALA A 128 -15.65 -8.57 -8.64
N THR A 129 -15.31 -7.60 -9.48
CA THR A 129 -14.29 -7.77 -10.53
C THR A 129 -12.94 -7.18 -10.15
N ARG A 130 -12.85 -6.50 -9.01
CA ARG A 130 -11.68 -5.72 -8.56
C ARG A 130 -11.20 -4.70 -9.59
N ARG A 131 -12.09 -4.24 -10.46
CA ARG A 131 -11.76 -3.31 -11.54
C ARG A 131 -12.04 -1.87 -11.11
N ALA A 132 -11.01 -1.03 -11.14
CA ALA A 132 -11.10 0.41 -10.95
C ALA A 132 -11.14 1.11 -12.31
N ARG A 133 -12.17 1.92 -12.53
CA ARG A 133 -12.18 2.89 -13.62
C ARG A 133 -11.77 4.23 -13.05
N VAL A 134 -10.67 4.78 -13.54
CA VAL A 134 -10.14 6.06 -13.07
C VAL A 134 -10.07 7.02 -14.24
N ARG A 135 -10.59 8.24 -14.04
CA ARG A 135 -10.47 9.37 -14.96
C ARG A 135 -9.60 10.44 -14.36
N TRP A 136 -8.75 11.05 -15.17
CA TRP A 136 -7.88 12.12 -14.73
C TRP A 136 -7.53 13.10 -15.85
N ASP A 137 -7.16 14.30 -15.44
CA ASP A 137 -6.54 15.33 -16.27
C ASP A 137 -5.02 15.08 -16.34
N GLU A 138 -4.54 14.72 -17.53
CA GLU A 138 -3.13 14.37 -17.76
C GLU A 138 -2.15 15.54 -17.59
N GLN A 139 -2.66 16.78 -17.54
CA GLN A 139 -1.85 17.97 -17.27
C GLN A 139 -1.55 18.12 -15.77
N ARG A 140 -2.37 17.51 -14.91
CA ARG A 140 -2.30 17.68 -13.45
C ARG A 140 -1.72 16.45 -12.74
N ILE A 141 -2.01 15.26 -13.25
CA ILE A 141 -1.49 14.00 -12.71
C ILE A 141 -1.17 13.01 -13.82
N ARG A 142 -0.12 12.22 -13.64
CA ARG A 142 0.26 11.12 -14.52
C ARG A 142 -0.31 9.80 -14.00
N LEU A 143 -0.41 8.79 -14.88
CA LEU A 143 -0.94 7.49 -14.47
C LEU A 143 -0.05 6.86 -13.39
N SER A 144 1.27 6.98 -13.51
CA SER A 144 2.21 6.54 -12.47
C SER A 144 1.90 7.15 -11.09
N GLY A 145 1.48 8.42 -11.04
CA GLY A 145 1.09 9.09 -9.80
C GLY A 145 -0.18 8.52 -9.18
N ILE A 146 -1.13 8.09 -10.00
CA ILE A 146 -2.36 7.40 -9.55
C ILE A 146 -1.99 6.03 -8.99
N LEU A 147 -1.15 5.26 -9.69
CA LEU A 147 -0.69 3.95 -9.23
C LEU A 147 0.12 4.06 -7.93
N ALA A 148 0.94 5.10 -7.80
CA ALA A 148 1.69 5.42 -6.60
C ALA A 148 0.77 5.77 -5.41
N ALA A 149 -0.32 6.49 -5.65
CA ALA A 149 -1.30 6.79 -4.60
C ALA A 149 -1.97 5.50 -4.08
N VAL A 150 -2.29 4.55 -4.96
CA VAL A 150 -2.79 3.22 -4.56
C VAL A 150 -1.72 2.47 -3.73
N ALA A 151 -0.47 2.46 -4.18
CA ALA A 151 0.65 1.84 -3.46
C ALA A 151 0.88 2.45 -2.08
N ALA A 152 0.71 3.77 -1.93
CA ALA A 152 0.94 4.48 -0.67
C ALA A 152 0.01 4.05 0.47
N ILE A 153 -1.16 3.48 0.13
CA ILE A 153 -2.12 2.93 1.10
C ILE A 153 -2.10 1.39 1.15
N GLY A 154 -1.08 0.76 0.56
CA GLY A 154 -0.81 -0.68 0.68
C GLY A 154 -1.54 -1.58 -0.31
N TYR A 155 -1.99 -1.04 -1.44
CA TYR A 155 -2.64 -1.79 -2.51
C TYR A 155 -1.80 -1.73 -3.80
N HIS A 156 -2.04 -2.66 -4.73
CA HIS A 156 -1.39 -2.62 -6.04
C HIS A 156 -2.44 -2.43 -7.14
N ALA A 157 -2.06 -1.70 -8.19
CA ALA A 157 -2.88 -1.45 -9.36
C ALA A 157 -2.05 -1.65 -10.63
N TYR A 158 -2.63 -2.28 -11.65
CA TYR A 158 -2.03 -2.47 -12.97
C TYR A 158 -3.09 -2.62 -14.07
#